data_AF-A0A9Q1K744-F1
#
_entry.id   AF-A0A9Q1K744-F1
#
_cell.length_a   1.000
_cell.length_b   1.000
_cell.length_c   1.000
_cell.angle_alpha   90.00
_cell.angle_beta   90.00
_cell.angle_gamma   90.00
#
_symmetry.space_group_name_H-M   'P 1'
#
loop_
_entity.id
_entity.type
_entity.pdbx_description
1 polymer ?
#
loop_
_entity_poly.entity_id
_entity_poly.type
_entity_poly.pdbx_seq_one_letter_code
_entity_poly.pdbx_strand_id
1 'polypeptide(L)'
;MSMAGSAVFSYLFLLIASLFAAASAGNFYRNFDVTWGDGRGKIFNNGQMLTLSLDKASASGFQSKNEYLFGRIDMQLKLVPGNSAGTVTAYYLSSQGAAHDEIDFKFSEDGTAIREFKNFESISVPFLKSQAMRIYSSLWNADDWATQGGRVKTDWSKAPFTTSYRNFNANACIWSNGKSSYSSTSASRNNVWLAQELDTTSQARMKWV
;
A
#
# COMPACT_ATOMS: atom_id res chain seq x y z
N MET A 1 -6.48 -3.24 -58.61
CA MET A 1 -6.00 -4.00 -57.42
C MET A 1 -6.08 -3.07 -56.23
N SER A 2 -7.03 -3.32 -55.32
CA SER A 2 -7.35 -2.47 -54.16
C SER A 2 -6.33 -2.69 -53.05
N MET A 3 -5.57 -1.66 -52.68
CA MET A 3 -4.66 -1.66 -51.50
C MET A 3 -5.28 -0.98 -50.28
N ALA A 4 -6.58 -0.67 -50.30
CA ALA A 4 -7.24 0.07 -49.22
C ALA A 4 -7.70 -0.83 -48.05
N GLY A 5 -7.79 -2.15 -48.24
CA GLY A 5 -8.30 -3.08 -47.22
C GLY A 5 -7.28 -3.50 -46.15
N SER A 6 -5.98 -3.50 -46.45
CA SER A 6 -4.93 -3.99 -45.54
C SER A 6 -4.53 -2.99 -44.46
N ALA A 7 -4.59 -1.69 -44.77
CA ALA A 7 -4.27 -0.63 -43.81
C ALA A 7 -5.31 -0.54 -42.69
N VAL A 8 -6.61 -0.63 -43.02
CA VAL A 8 -7.71 -0.51 -42.05
C VAL A 8 -7.69 -1.68 -41.04
N PHE A 9 -7.40 -2.90 -41.50
CA PHE A 9 -7.23 -4.06 -40.62
C PHE A 9 -6.03 -3.92 -39.67
N SER A 10 -4.93 -3.30 -40.13
CA SER A 10 -3.72 -3.09 -39.34
C SER A 10 -3.93 -2.04 -38.23
N TYR A 11 -4.67 -0.96 -38.51
CA TYR A 11 -5.02 0.05 -37.50
C TYR A 11 -6.01 -0.48 -36.45
N LEU A 12 -6.97 -1.30 -36.87
CA LEU A 12 -7.93 -1.92 -35.93
C LEU A 12 -7.23 -2.94 -35.01
N PHE A 13 -6.26 -3.69 -35.52
CA PHE A 13 -5.45 -4.62 -34.74
C PHE A 13 -4.55 -3.90 -33.71
N LEU A 14 -3.98 -2.74 -34.08
CA LEU A 14 -3.19 -1.89 -33.15
C LEU A 14 -4.05 -1.22 -32.07
N LEU A 15 -5.29 -0.81 -32.40
CA LEU A 15 -6.25 -0.25 -31.44
C LEU A 15 -6.78 -1.29 -30.44
N ILE A 16 -6.91 -2.55 -30.85
CA ILE A 16 -7.29 -3.63 -29.93
C ILE A 16 -6.09 -4.06 -29.08
N ALA A 17 -4.87 -4.09 -29.64
CA ALA A 17 -3.66 -4.41 -28.89
C ALA A 17 -3.33 -3.36 -27.79
N SER A 18 -3.67 -2.08 -27.99
CA SER A 18 -3.50 -1.04 -26.97
C SER A 18 -4.54 -1.08 -25.85
N LEU A 19 -5.69 -1.76 -26.06
CA LEU A 19 -6.70 -2.01 -25.02
C LEU A 19 -6.32 -3.17 -24.07
N PHE A 20 -5.28 -3.95 -24.41
CA PHE A 20 -4.77 -5.06 -23.59
C PHE A 20 -3.35 -4.83 -23.07
N ALA A 21 -2.95 -3.58 -22.84
CA ALA A 21 -1.87 -3.32 -21.90
C ALA A 21 -2.38 -3.66 -20.48
N ALA A 22 -2.35 -4.94 -20.13
CA ALA A 22 -2.56 -5.38 -18.75
C ALA A 22 -1.49 -4.68 -17.92
N ALA A 23 -1.90 -3.68 -17.13
CA ALA A 23 -1.06 -3.17 -16.07
C ALA A 23 -0.67 -4.38 -15.22
N SER A 24 0.61 -4.77 -15.26
CA SER A 24 1.09 -5.86 -14.42
C SER A 24 1.02 -5.36 -12.98
N ALA A 25 -0.07 -5.68 -12.29
CA ALA A 25 -0.14 -5.56 -10.84
C ALA A 25 1.06 -6.31 -10.25
N GLY A 26 1.72 -5.70 -9.25
CA GLY A 26 2.87 -6.31 -8.59
C GLY A 26 2.51 -7.69 -8.04
N ASN A 27 3.44 -8.64 -8.18
CA ASN A 27 3.25 -10.00 -7.67
C ASN A 27 3.66 -10.09 -6.19
N PHE A 28 2.74 -10.39 -5.27
CA PHE A 28 3.02 -10.41 -3.84
C PHE A 28 4.18 -11.31 -3.44
N TYR A 29 4.41 -12.45 -4.13
CA TYR A 29 5.57 -13.31 -3.85
C TYR A 29 6.92 -12.61 -4.05
N ARG A 30 6.98 -11.64 -4.96
CA ARG A 30 8.19 -10.86 -5.23
C ARG A 30 8.36 -9.66 -4.31
N ASN A 31 7.27 -9.18 -3.71
CA ASN A 31 7.24 -7.89 -3.04
C ASN A 31 7.21 -8.01 -1.51
N PHE A 32 6.64 -9.09 -0.97
CA PHE A 32 6.38 -9.23 0.46
C PHE A 32 6.76 -10.60 1.00
N ASP A 33 7.07 -10.63 2.29
CA ASP A 33 7.20 -11.84 3.09
C ASP A 33 6.09 -11.86 4.15
N VAL A 34 5.39 -12.99 4.27
CA VAL A 34 4.53 -13.25 5.43
C VAL A 34 5.44 -13.64 6.59
N THR A 35 5.59 -12.74 7.55
CA THR A 35 6.60 -12.83 8.61
C THR A 35 6.15 -13.70 9.77
N TRP A 36 4.85 -13.75 10.05
CA TRP A 36 4.28 -14.49 11.16
C TRP A 36 2.78 -14.74 10.96
N GLY A 37 2.21 -15.63 11.78
CA GLY A 37 0.78 -15.92 11.80
C GLY A 37 0.41 -17.38 11.53
N ASP A 38 1.37 -18.31 11.54
CA ASP A 38 1.10 -19.75 11.55
C ASP A 38 0.12 -20.18 10.43
N GLY A 39 0.45 -19.81 9.19
CA GLY A 39 -0.37 -20.10 8.01
C GLY A 39 -1.58 -19.18 7.79
N ARG A 40 -1.83 -18.18 8.64
CA ARG A 40 -2.95 -17.22 8.49
C ARG A 40 -2.66 -16.04 7.57
N GLY A 41 -1.39 -15.81 7.25
CA GLY A 41 -1.00 -14.99 6.10
C GLY A 41 -0.82 -15.87 4.87
N LYS A 42 -1.53 -15.57 3.78
CA LYS A 42 -1.50 -16.39 2.56
C LYS A 42 -1.43 -15.52 1.31
N ILE A 43 -0.73 -16.01 0.30
CA ILE A 43 -0.68 -15.42 -1.03
C ILE A 43 -1.38 -16.39 -1.99
N PHE A 44 -2.33 -15.87 -2.77
CA PHE A 44 -3.19 -16.64 -3.66
C PHE A 44 -3.12 -16.11 -5.09
N ASN A 45 -3.82 -16.79 -6.00
CA ASN A 45 -4.01 -16.37 -7.39
C ASN A 45 -2.69 -16.04 -8.09
N ASN A 46 -1.72 -16.95 -7.97
CA ASN A 46 -0.37 -16.79 -8.52
C ASN A 46 0.32 -15.46 -8.09
N GLY A 47 0.06 -14.99 -6.87
CA GLY A 47 0.68 -13.78 -6.35
C GLY A 47 -0.12 -12.50 -6.60
N GLN A 48 -1.37 -12.58 -7.03
CA GLN A 48 -2.22 -11.39 -7.27
C GLN A 48 -2.99 -10.92 -6.03
N MET A 49 -3.07 -11.75 -4.99
CA MET A 49 -3.79 -11.41 -3.76
C MET A 49 -3.03 -11.92 -2.55
N LEU A 50 -2.91 -11.08 -1.53
CA LEU A 50 -2.46 -11.47 -0.20
C LEU A 50 -3.63 -11.34 0.77
N THR A 51 -3.78 -12.28 1.70
CA THR A 51 -4.75 -12.17 2.80
C THR A 51 -4.05 -12.35 4.14
N LEU A 52 -4.55 -11.62 5.14
CA LEU A 52 -4.26 -11.87 6.55
C LEU A 52 -5.55 -12.32 7.23
N SER A 53 -5.48 -13.37 8.04
CA SER A 53 -6.60 -13.80 8.88
C SER A 53 -6.25 -13.77 10.37
N LEU A 54 -7.29 -13.64 11.19
CA LEU A 54 -7.22 -13.64 12.65
C LEU A 54 -8.30 -14.59 13.19
N ASP A 55 -7.88 -15.48 14.10
CA ASP A 55 -8.74 -16.33 14.91
C ASP A 55 -8.20 -16.40 16.34
N LYS A 56 -8.85 -17.18 17.21
CA LYS A 56 -8.46 -17.29 18.63
C LYS A 56 -7.03 -17.80 18.84
N ALA A 57 -6.47 -18.50 17.86
CA ALA A 57 -5.16 -19.13 18.01
C ALA A 57 -4.03 -18.18 17.58
N SER A 58 -4.21 -17.39 16.52
CA SER A 58 -3.19 -16.42 16.14
C SER A 58 -3.70 -15.28 15.25
N ALA A 59 -2.96 -14.18 15.30
CA ALA A 59 -3.04 -13.06 14.37
C ALA A 59 -2.16 -13.35 13.13
N SER A 60 -2.00 -12.38 12.23
CA SER A 60 -1.01 -12.51 11.15
C SER A 60 -0.47 -11.17 10.65
N GLY A 61 0.69 -11.22 9.98
CA GLY A 61 1.32 -10.02 9.41
C GLY A 61 2.34 -10.31 8.31
N PHE A 62 2.63 -9.28 7.53
CA PHE A 62 3.63 -9.30 6.47
C PHE A 62 4.48 -8.03 6.48
N GLN A 63 5.62 -8.08 5.80
CA GLN A 63 6.46 -6.92 5.51
C GLN A 63 6.92 -6.92 4.05
N SER A 64 7.28 -5.74 3.51
CA SER A 64 7.93 -5.65 2.20
C SER A 64 9.34 -6.20 2.24
N LYS A 65 9.76 -6.83 1.14
CA LYS A 65 11.14 -7.31 0.95
C LYS A 65 12.13 -6.15 0.85
N ASN A 66 11.73 -5.12 0.11
CA ASN A 66 12.53 -3.92 -0.10
C ASN A 66 12.23 -2.87 0.99
N GLU A 67 13.27 -2.10 1.30
CA GLU A 67 13.17 -0.82 2.00
C GLU A 67 13.04 0.31 0.97
N TYR A 68 12.29 1.35 1.31
CA TYR A 68 12.01 2.49 0.46
C TYR A 68 12.33 3.78 1.20
N LEU A 69 13.09 4.68 0.56
CA LEU A 69 13.40 5.99 1.16
C LEU A 69 12.35 7.05 0.79
N PHE A 70 11.97 7.09 -0.49
CA PHE A 70 10.93 7.97 -1.03
C PHE A 70 10.13 7.19 -2.05
N GLY A 71 8.85 7.52 -2.25
CA GLY A 71 8.09 6.85 -3.28
C GLY A 71 6.61 7.16 -3.25
N ARG A 72 5.96 6.79 -4.35
CA ARG A 72 4.52 6.58 -4.40
C ARG A 72 4.24 5.09 -4.22
N ILE A 73 3.44 4.76 -3.21
CA ILE A 73 3.01 3.40 -2.89
C ILE A 73 1.49 3.36 -3.02
N ASP A 74 1.00 2.51 -3.91
CA ASP A 74 -0.41 2.25 -4.11
C ASP A 74 -0.69 0.79 -3.69
N MET A 75 -1.74 0.57 -2.90
CA MET A 75 -2.23 -0.75 -2.49
C MET A 75 -3.74 -0.70 -2.35
N GLN A 76 -4.44 -1.69 -2.89
CA GLN A 76 -5.86 -1.88 -2.60
C GLN A 76 -6.02 -2.76 -1.37
N LEU A 77 -6.71 -2.24 -0.36
CA LEU A 77 -7.05 -2.96 0.85
C LEU A 77 -8.57 -3.13 0.94
N LYS A 78 -9.01 -4.35 1.25
CA LYS A 78 -10.37 -4.63 1.69
C LYS A 78 -10.33 -5.08 3.14
N LEU A 79 -10.90 -4.25 4.02
CA LEU A 79 -10.99 -4.48 5.46
C LEU A 79 -11.90 -5.67 5.80
N VAL A 80 -11.82 -6.10 7.06
CA VAL A 80 -12.66 -7.17 7.62
C VAL A 80 -14.14 -6.81 7.48
N PRO A 81 -14.96 -7.61 6.77
CA PRO A 81 -16.37 -7.34 6.60
C PRO A 81 -17.19 -7.76 7.83
N GLY A 82 -18.40 -7.22 7.96
CA GLY A 82 -19.35 -7.63 9.00
C GLY A 82 -18.96 -7.15 10.39
N ASN A 83 -19.20 -7.98 11.41
CA ASN A 83 -18.82 -7.64 12.79
C ASN A 83 -17.30 -7.82 12.97
N SER A 84 -16.58 -6.70 12.96
CA SER A 84 -15.13 -6.62 13.12
C SER A 84 -14.70 -5.97 14.44
N ALA A 85 -15.62 -5.90 15.42
CA ALA A 85 -15.33 -5.28 16.72
C ALA A 85 -14.10 -5.94 17.41
N GLY A 86 -13.28 -5.11 18.05
CA GLY A 86 -12.04 -5.53 18.71
C GLY A 86 -10.91 -5.93 17.76
N THR A 87 -11.10 -5.92 16.43
CA THR A 87 -10.04 -6.23 15.46
C THR A 87 -9.39 -4.96 14.91
N VAL A 88 -8.09 -5.02 14.63
CA VAL A 88 -7.33 -3.93 14.02
C VAL A 88 -6.59 -4.46 12.80
N THR A 89 -6.86 -3.86 11.64
CA THR A 89 -5.99 -3.97 10.46
C THR A 89 -5.07 -2.76 10.42
N ALA A 90 -3.78 -2.98 10.65
CA ALA A 90 -2.77 -1.93 10.52
C ALA A 90 -2.06 -2.05 9.17
N TYR A 91 -1.83 -0.94 8.49
CA TYR A 91 -0.97 -0.82 7.30
C TYR A 91 -0.15 0.44 7.49
N TYR A 92 1.18 0.32 7.46
CA TYR A 92 2.08 1.40 7.85
C TYR A 92 3.45 1.24 7.20
N LEU A 93 4.24 2.32 7.19
CA LEU A 93 5.66 2.28 6.89
C LEU A 93 6.44 2.48 8.17
N SER A 94 7.51 1.71 8.37
CA SER A 94 8.39 1.92 9.51
C SER A 94 9.84 1.62 9.15
N SER A 95 10.75 2.41 9.71
CA SER A 95 12.19 2.16 9.67
C SER A 95 12.62 1.26 10.83
N GLN A 96 13.85 0.78 10.80
CA GLN A 96 14.37 -0.12 11.83
C GLN A 96 15.12 0.67 12.92
N GLY A 97 15.03 0.21 14.17
CA GLY A 97 15.78 0.76 15.30
C GLY A 97 14.91 1.39 16.37
N ALA A 98 15.53 1.84 17.47
CA ALA A 98 14.80 2.39 18.61
C ALA A 98 14.27 3.82 18.38
N ALA A 99 14.88 4.55 17.44
CA ALA A 99 14.47 5.89 17.03
C ALA A 99 13.87 5.85 15.62
N HIS A 100 12.91 4.93 15.42
CA HIS A 100 12.33 4.68 14.11
C HIS A 100 11.37 5.79 13.68
N ASP A 101 11.46 6.10 12.40
CA ASP A 101 10.50 6.83 11.61
C ASP A 101 9.30 5.92 11.26
N GLU A 102 8.06 6.40 11.40
CA GLU A 102 6.82 5.64 11.13
C GLU A 102 5.74 6.50 10.45
N ILE A 103 5.02 5.92 9.49
CA ILE A 103 3.82 6.49 8.85
C ILE A 103 2.68 5.47 8.96
N ASP A 104 1.67 5.79 9.77
CA ASP A 104 0.42 5.05 9.82
C ASP A 104 -0.61 5.57 8.80
N PHE A 105 -1.26 4.65 8.09
CA PHE A 105 -2.36 5.02 7.19
C PHE A 105 -3.71 5.00 7.90
N LYS A 106 -4.55 5.99 7.57
CA LYS A 106 -6.00 5.92 7.76
C LYS A 106 -6.66 5.69 6.41
N PHE A 107 -7.76 4.94 6.36
CA PHE A 107 -8.36 4.51 5.10
C PHE A 107 -9.53 5.43 4.69
N SER A 108 -9.59 5.81 3.40
CA SER A 108 -10.75 6.43 2.74
C SER A 108 -11.17 5.58 1.54
N GLU A 109 -12.46 5.53 1.24
CA GLU A 109 -13.03 4.62 0.23
C GLU A 109 -12.89 5.12 -1.22
N ASP A 110 -12.58 6.40 -1.42
CA ASP A 110 -12.72 7.10 -2.71
C ASP A 110 -11.39 7.62 -3.29
N GLY A 111 -10.25 7.29 -2.68
CA GLY A 111 -8.95 7.82 -3.08
C GLY A 111 -8.75 9.30 -2.76
N THR A 112 -9.65 9.91 -1.97
CA THR A 112 -9.47 11.27 -1.47
C THR A 112 -8.29 11.32 -0.51
N ALA A 113 -7.42 12.31 -0.70
CA ALA A 113 -6.34 12.57 0.24
C ALA A 113 -6.93 13.00 1.58
N ILE A 114 -6.56 12.28 2.64
CA ILE A 114 -7.09 12.50 4.00
C ILE A 114 -6.13 13.28 4.91
N ARG A 115 -4.84 13.32 4.56
CA ARG A 115 -3.81 14.02 5.33
C ARG A 115 -2.62 14.35 4.44
N GLU A 116 -2.12 15.57 4.57
CA GLU A 116 -0.84 16.02 4.04
C GLU A 116 0.06 16.41 5.21
N PHE A 117 1.29 15.89 5.22
CA PHE A 117 2.32 16.30 6.18
C PHE A 117 3.49 16.89 5.39
N LYS A 118 3.63 18.21 5.42
CA LYS A 118 4.69 18.92 4.69
C LYS A 118 6.01 18.90 5.47
N ASN A 119 7.11 18.97 4.76
CA ASN A 119 8.42 19.15 5.36
C ASN A 119 8.52 20.57 5.96
N PHE A 120 8.58 20.63 7.29
CA PHE A 120 8.71 21.85 8.08
C PHE A 120 10.05 21.89 8.86
N GLU A 121 11.10 21.24 8.34
CA GLU A 121 12.43 21.26 8.96
C GLU A 121 13.01 22.68 9.10
N SER A 122 12.63 23.61 8.22
CA SER A 122 13.02 25.02 8.32
C SER A 122 12.55 25.70 9.61
N ILE A 123 11.54 25.13 10.27
CA ILE A 123 11.05 25.55 11.58
C ILE A 123 11.26 24.46 12.65
N SER A 124 12.26 23.59 12.45
CA SER A 124 12.71 22.54 13.37
C SER A 124 11.70 21.42 13.66
N VAL A 125 10.75 21.19 12.76
CA VAL A 125 9.87 20.01 12.82
C VAL A 125 10.56 18.84 12.12
N PRO A 126 10.81 17.70 12.80
CA PRO A 126 11.43 16.52 12.17
C PRO A 126 10.64 16.01 10.97
N PHE A 127 11.36 15.48 9.97
CA PHE A 127 10.77 14.94 8.75
C PHE A 127 11.49 13.67 8.28
N LEU A 128 10.71 12.77 7.67
CA LEU A 128 11.11 11.43 7.25
C LEU A 128 11.95 11.52 5.96
N LYS A 129 13.28 11.63 6.07
CA LYS A 129 14.16 11.82 4.89
C LYS A 129 15.37 10.91 4.77
N SER A 130 15.79 10.32 5.88
CA SER A 130 17.09 9.63 5.96
C SER A 130 16.98 8.16 6.33
N GLN A 131 15.86 7.74 6.91
CA GLN A 131 15.64 6.35 7.30
C GLN A 131 14.79 5.65 6.23
N ALA A 132 15.37 4.66 5.55
CA ALA A 132 14.59 3.85 4.63
C ALA A 132 13.60 2.99 5.42
N MET A 133 12.36 2.89 4.92
CA MET A 133 11.26 2.23 5.61
C MET A 133 10.79 1.01 4.84
N ARG A 134 10.35 -0.03 5.57
CA ARG A 134 9.56 -1.11 4.98
C ARG A 134 8.08 -0.82 5.13
N ILE A 135 7.29 -1.42 4.24
CA ILE A 135 5.85 -1.47 4.36
C ILE A 135 5.50 -2.67 5.25
N TYR A 136 4.59 -2.48 6.19
CA TYR A 136 4.08 -3.50 7.08
C TYR A 136 2.58 -3.56 7.01
N SER A 137 2.04 -4.76 7.29
CA SER A 137 0.64 -4.88 7.65
C SER A 137 0.42 -6.01 8.64
N SER A 138 -0.58 -5.85 9.49
CA SER A 138 -1.00 -6.88 10.45
C SER A 138 -2.50 -6.84 10.68
N LEU A 139 -3.07 -7.99 11.03
CA LEU A 139 -4.44 -8.12 11.53
C LEU A 139 -4.39 -8.79 12.89
N TRP A 140 -4.86 -8.11 13.94
CA TRP A 140 -4.74 -8.56 15.32
C TRP A 140 -5.92 -8.11 16.20
N ASN A 141 -6.06 -8.73 17.37
CA ASN A 141 -7.07 -8.37 18.37
C ASN A 141 -6.55 -7.29 19.32
N ALA A 142 -7.35 -6.26 19.51
CA ALA A 142 -7.04 -5.09 20.33
C ALA A 142 -8.25 -4.74 21.21
N ASP A 143 -8.79 -5.75 21.88
CA ASP A 143 -10.01 -5.68 22.68
C ASP A 143 -10.00 -4.57 23.74
N ASP A 144 -8.83 -4.16 24.20
CA ASP A 144 -8.69 -3.17 25.27
C ASP A 144 -8.96 -1.73 24.79
N TRP A 145 -8.96 -1.46 23.47
CA TRP A 145 -9.15 -0.10 22.99
C TRP A 145 -9.87 0.05 21.63
N ALA A 146 -9.79 -0.94 20.73
CA ALA A 146 -10.14 -0.76 19.33
C ALA A 146 -11.60 -0.34 19.07
N THR A 147 -12.55 -0.88 19.82
CA THR A 147 -13.98 -0.58 19.61
C THR A 147 -14.59 0.04 20.84
N GLN A 148 -15.04 1.30 20.69
CA GLN A 148 -15.61 2.11 21.77
C GLN A 148 -14.71 2.19 23.01
N GLY A 149 -13.40 2.37 22.81
CA GLY A 149 -12.42 2.41 23.91
C GLY A 149 -12.33 1.08 24.66
N GLY A 150 -12.56 -0.04 23.97
CA GLY A 150 -12.46 -1.39 24.51
C GLY A 150 -13.72 -1.95 25.18
N ARG A 151 -14.85 -1.25 25.10
CA ARG A 151 -16.14 -1.72 25.67
C ARG A 151 -16.76 -2.85 24.86
N VAL A 152 -16.53 -2.88 23.55
CA VAL A 152 -17.05 -3.93 22.66
C VAL A 152 -15.89 -4.84 22.28
N LYS A 153 -15.97 -6.10 22.73
CA LYS A 153 -14.94 -7.12 22.54
C LYS A 153 -15.15 -7.90 21.25
N THR A 154 -14.10 -8.57 20.78
CA THR A 154 -14.18 -9.44 19.61
C THR A 154 -15.13 -10.61 19.85
N ASP A 155 -16.15 -10.71 19.00
CA ASP A 155 -17.01 -11.89 18.91
C ASP A 155 -16.32 -12.97 18.09
N TRP A 156 -15.53 -13.80 18.76
CA TRP A 156 -14.78 -14.88 18.13
C TRP A 156 -15.65 -15.94 17.43
N SER A 157 -16.98 -15.96 17.63
CA SER A 157 -17.86 -16.81 16.82
C SER A 157 -17.93 -16.37 15.35
N LYS A 158 -17.44 -15.16 15.04
CA LYS A 158 -17.33 -14.61 13.68
C LYS A 158 -15.97 -14.86 13.03
N ALA A 159 -15.04 -15.47 13.75
CA ALA A 159 -13.75 -15.84 13.20
C ALA A 159 -13.91 -16.92 12.10
N PRO A 160 -13.01 -16.97 11.09
CA PRO A 160 -11.83 -16.11 10.93
C PRO A 160 -12.18 -14.72 10.38
N PHE A 161 -11.62 -13.69 11.02
CA PHE A 161 -11.64 -12.34 10.47
C PHE A 161 -10.58 -12.26 9.38
N THR A 162 -10.91 -11.73 8.21
CA THR A 162 -10.00 -11.73 7.06
C THR A 162 -9.97 -10.37 6.38
N THR A 163 -8.76 -9.86 6.15
CA THR A 163 -8.48 -8.68 5.32
C THR A 163 -7.69 -9.10 4.09
N SER A 164 -7.84 -8.38 2.98
CA SER A 164 -7.20 -8.75 1.71
C SER A 164 -6.58 -7.57 0.99
N TYR A 165 -5.46 -7.82 0.32
CA TYR A 165 -4.62 -6.85 -0.35
C TYR A 165 -4.47 -7.23 -1.83
N ARG A 166 -4.56 -6.24 -2.71
CA ARG A 166 -4.43 -6.41 -4.16
C ARG A 166 -3.73 -5.23 -4.81
N ASN A 167 -3.30 -5.42 -6.05
CA ASN A 167 -2.84 -4.35 -6.93
C ASN A 167 -1.73 -3.48 -6.33
N PHE A 168 -0.79 -4.12 -5.63
CA PHE A 168 0.39 -3.43 -5.13
C PHE A 168 1.20 -2.83 -6.28
N ASN A 169 1.53 -1.54 -6.14
CA ASN A 169 2.44 -0.84 -7.03
C ASN A 169 3.32 0.11 -6.20
N ALA A 170 4.62 0.06 -6.43
CA ALA A 170 5.56 0.98 -5.84
C ALA A 170 6.42 1.62 -6.93
N ASN A 171 6.21 2.91 -7.16
CA ASN A 171 7.16 3.75 -7.88
C ASN A 171 8.00 4.50 -6.84
N ALA A 172 9.10 3.88 -6.42
CA ALA A 172 9.81 4.26 -5.21
C ALA A 172 11.32 4.02 -5.30
N CYS A 173 12.07 4.81 -4.52
CA CYS A 173 13.50 4.69 -4.27
C CYS A 173 13.80 3.51 -3.36
N ILE A 174 14.16 2.37 -3.96
CA ILE A 174 14.57 1.18 -3.22
C ILE A 174 15.94 1.43 -2.59
N TRP A 175 16.03 1.22 -1.28
CA TRP A 175 17.28 1.28 -0.55
C TRP A 175 17.89 -0.12 -0.46
N SER A 176 19.15 -0.25 -0.88
CA SER A 176 19.87 -1.52 -0.79
C SER A 176 21.37 -1.28 -0.60
N ASN A 177 22.00 -2.05 0.30
CA ASN A 177 23.44 -1.98 0.56
C ASN A 177 23.98 -0.54 0.80
N GLY A 178 23.24 0.25 1.59
CA GLY A 178 23.62 1.63 1.93
C GLY A 178 23.53 2.62 0.77
N LYS A 179 22.89 2.24 -0.35
CA LYS A 179 22.68 3.10 -1.51
C LYS A 179 21.21 3.10 -1.91
N SER A 180 20.72 4.28 -2.24
CA SER A 180 19.44 4.41 -2.96
C SER A 180 19.64 3.91 -4.39
N SER A 181 18.65 3.19 -4.92
CA SER A 181 18.58 2.81 -6.32
C SER A 181 18.51 4.01 -7.28
N TYR A 182 18.41 5.24 -6.75
CA TYR A 182 18.36 6.47 -7.52
C TYR A 182 19.60 7.34 -7.31
N SER A 183 20.14 7.81 -8.44
CA SER A 183 21.13 8.90 -8.52
C SER A 183 20.38 10.22 -8.74
N SER A 184 20.68 11.24 -7.93
CA SER A 184 20.07 12.58 -7.98
C SER A 184 20.19 13.31 -9.33
N THR A 185 21.01 12.80 -10.27
CA THR A 185 21.19 13.31 -11.63
C THR A 185 20.17 12.79 -12.65
N SER A 186 19.29 11.87 -12.25
CA SER A 186 18.34 11.19 -13.15
C SER A 186 16.93 11.25 -12.59
N ALA A 187 16.40 12.47 -12.47
CA ALA A 187 14.96 12.71 -12.44
C ALA A 187 14.38 12.27 -13.80
N SER A 188 14.24 10.96 -13.97
CA SER A 188 13.57 10.35 -15.11
C SER A 188 12.18 10.98 -15.22
N ARG A 189 11.75 11.28 -16.46
CA ARG A 189 10.42 11.81 -16.80
C ARG A 189 9.25 10.96 -16.26
N ASN A 190 9.52 9.79 -15.67
CA ASN A 190 8.56 8.85 -15.10
C ASN A 190 8.21 9.08 -13.62
N ASN A 191 8.90 9.99 -12.91
CA ASN A 191 8.73 10.21 -11.46
C ASN A 191 8.01 11.53 -11.14
N VAL A 192 6.89 11.78 -11.84
CA VAL A 192 6.06 12.98 -11.68
C VAL A 192 5.59 13.16 -10.23
N TRP A 193 5.45 12.07 -9.47
CA TRP A 193 5.03 12.07 -8.07
C TRP A 193 5.98 12.85 -7.14
N LEU A 194 7.28 12.97 -7.46
CA LEU A 194 8.25 13.64 -6.59
C LEU A 194 8.02 15.16 -6.53
N ALA A 195 7.47 15.73 -7.60
CA ALA A 195 7.12 17.15 -7.70
C ALA A 195 5.60 17.37 -7.63
N GLN A 196 4.83 16.32 -7.30
CA GLN A 196 3.38 16.42 -7.23
C GLN A 196 2.96 17.13 -5.95
N GLU A 197 2.16 18.18 -6.12
CA GLU A 197 1.49 18.88 -5.01
C GLU A 197 -0.02 18.61 -5.07
N LEU A 198 -0.68 18.67 -3.92
CA LEU A 198 -2.14 18.65 -3.89
C LEU A 198 -2.68 19.94 -4.49
N ASP A 199 -3.52 19.80 -5.53
CA ASP A 199 -4.22 20.94 -6.10
C ASP A 199 -5.28 21.50 -5.13
N THR A 200 -5.78 22.71 -5.44
CA THR A 200 -6.75 23.41 -4.59
C THR A 200 -8.04 22.62 -4.36
N THR A 201 -8.46 21.82 -5.35
CA THR A 201 -9.63 20.94 -5.25
C THR A 201 -9.39 19.82 -4.26
N SER A 202 -8.23 19.17 -4.31
CA SER A 202 -7.83 18.07 -3.44
C SER A 202 -7.62 18.55 -2.01
N GLN A 203 -7.02 19.73 -1.83
CA GLN A 203 -6.92 20.39 -0.53
C GLN A 203 -8.30 20.75 0.04
N ALA A 204 -9.22 21.25 -0.80
CA ALA A 204 -10.58 21.53 -0.37
C ALA A 204 -11.30 20.24 0.06
N ARG A 205 -11.20 19.16 -0.73
CA ARG A 205 -11.75 17.83 -0.39
C ARG A 205 -11.20 17.29 0.92
N MET A 206 -9.89 17.42 1.17
CA MET A 206 -9.26 17.00 2.42
C MET A 206 -9.83 17.74 3.64
N LYS A 207 -10.22 19.01 3.51
CA LYS A 207 -10.84 19.79 4.61
C LYS A 207 -12.24 19.31 4.98
N TRP A 208 -12.90 18.54 4.13
CA TRP A 208 -14.22 17.96 4.38
C TRP A 208 -14.17 16.61 5.10
N VAL A 209 -12.99 16.00 5.22
CA VAL A 209 -12.71 14.78 5.99
C VAL A 209 -12.51 15.12 7.46
#